data_AF-C1LF99-F1
#
_entry.id   AF-C1LF99-F1
#
_cell.length_a   1.000
_cell.length_b   1.000
_cell.length_c   1.000
_cell.angle_alpha   90.00
_cell.angle_beta   90.00
_cell.angle_gamma   90.00
#
_symmetry.space_group_name_H-M   'P 1'
#
loop_
_entity.id
_entity.type
_entity.pdbx_description
1 polymer ?
#
loop_
_entity_poly.entity_id
_entity_poly.type
_entity_poly.pdbx_seq_one_letter_code
_entity_poly.pdbx_strand_id
1 'polypeptide(L)'
;MRKAPYDKNAPRRPLSAFMLFMKKRRQESEYIASKSFSDRNRIVSAEWAALSAEEKQVYTDQAAEGRESYKKLFAEYKTTDNYKNWLASNQIVNANSSKASCKRSGKLKRQISHPRNSDTNSDCKISIFTHEFLEYNRLREVILRQLKRHASQLEEETALLSKHVENLVNAENRTKYQINTTKELLTSEQNLLKQLCKELTIALSDITLPNNTSDTCLKGVERITETSVESFLSRLESLKTTSSHSELSAKVIQSIRSACQKKIIKLLTYETH
;
A
#
# COMPACT_ATOMS: atom_id res chain seq x y z
N MET A 1 -11.09 -9.11 -30.41
CA MET A 1 -10.78 -7.83 -29.75
C MET A 1 -9.96 -6.97 -30.69
N ARG A 2 -10.42 -5.76 -31.06
CA ARG A 2 -9.57 -4.83 -31.81
C ARG A 2 -8.47 -4.36 -30.85
N LYS A 3 -7.20 -4.59 -31.20
CA LYS A 3 -6.07 -4.12 -30.39
C LYS A 3 -6.15 -2.59 -30.34
N ALA A 4 -5.93 -2.00 -29.16
CA ALA A 4 -5.85 -0.55 -29.02
C ALA A 4 -4.83 0.00 -30.05
N PRO A 5 -5.11 1.16 -30.67
CA PRO A 5 -4.22 1.73 -31.67
C PRO A 5 -2.83 1.91 -31.07
N TYR A 6 -1.86 1.29 -31.75
CA TYR A 6 -0.45 1.29 -31.35
C TYR A 6 0.10 2.72 -31.40
N ASP A 7 0.63 3.22 -30.28
CA ASP A 7 1.36 4.50 -30.31
C ASP A 7 2.71 4.29 -30.99
N LYS A 8 2.96 5.04 -32.06
CA LYS A 8 4.25 5.07 -32.76
C LYS A 8 5.37 5.61 -31.88
N ASN A 9 5.05 6.46 -30.90
CA ASN A 9 6.00 7.12 -30.02
C ASN A 9 6.29 6.36 -28.72
N ALA A 10 5.52 5.30 -28.41
CA ALA A 10 5.77 4.48 -27.24
C ALA A 10 7.01 3.60 -27.45
N PRO A 11 7.85 3.40 -26.42
CA PRO A 11 8.95 2.45 -26.49
C PRO A 11 8.38 1.05 -26.81
N ARG A 12 9.11 0.28 -27.63
CA ARG A 12 8.69 -1.07 -28.01
C ARG A 12 8.95 -2.04 -26.86
N ARG A 13 8.03 -2.99 -26.67
CA ARG A 13 8.22 -4.06 -25.68
C ARG A 13 9.47 -4.88 -26.03
N PRO A 14 10.30 -5.24 -25.04
CA PRO A 14 11.50 -6.03 -25.25
C PRO A 14 11.12 -7.45 -25.66
N LEU A 15 12.04 -8.13 -26.35
CA LEU A 15 11.84 -9.51 -26.78
C LEU A 15 12.01 -10.46 -25.58
N SER A 16 11.22 -11.53 -25.55
CA SER A 16 11.40 -12.64 -24.59
C SER A 16 12.68 -13.43 -24.92
N ALA A 17 13.22 -14.17 -23.96
CA ALA A 17 14.43 -15.00 -24.10
C ALA A 17 14.39 -15.89 -25.36
N PHE A 18 13.27 -16.60 -25.57
CA PHE A 18 13.08 -17.42 -26.77
C PHE A 18 13.03 -16.58 -28.07
N MET A 19 12.45 -15.38 -28.04
CA MET A 19 12.42 -14.52 -29.23
C MET A 19 13.80 -13.91 -29.53
N LEU A 20 14.61 -13.63 -28.50
CA LEU A 20 16.01 -13.24 -28.68
C LEU A 20 16.81 -14.37 -29.32
N PHE A 21 16.62 -15.60 -28.84
CA PHE A 21 17.20 -16.79 -29.46
C PHE A 21 16.76 -16.97 -30.91
N MET A 22 15.45 -16.89 -31.21
CA MET A 22 14.94 -16.95 -32.58
C MET A 22 15.51 -15.87 -33.49
N LYS A 23 15.69 -14.65 -32.97
CA LYS A 23 16.30 -13.54 -33.71
C LYS A 23 17.76 -13.86 -34.03
N LYS A 24 18.53 -14.34 -33.05
CA LYS A 24 19.94 -14.71 -33.20
C LYS A 24 20.11 -15.89 -34.17
N ARG A 25 19.34 -16.97 -34.03
CA ARG A 25 19.36 -18.12 -34.95
C ARG A 25 19.03 -17.75 -36.39
N ARG A 26 18.13 -16.79 -36.60
CA ARG A 26 17.82 -16.26 -37.93
C ARG A 26 19.01 -15.49 -38.54
N GLN A 27 19.80 -14.81 -37.71
CA GLN A 27 20.98 -14.07 -38.17
C GLN A 27 22.16 -15.01 -38.44
N GLU A 28 22.28 -16.10 -37.69
CA GLU A 28 23.37 -17.08 -37.83
C GLU A 28 23.18 -18.05 -39.00
N SER A 29 21.94 -18.28 -39.45
CA SER A 29 21.65 -19.26 -40.49
C SER A 29 20.73 -18.69 -41.57
N GLU A 30 21.30 -18.43 -42.75
CA GLU A 30 20.55 -18.05 -43.95
C GLU A 30 19.56 -19.15 -44.38
N TYR A 31 19.90 -20.41 -44.10
CA TYR A 31 18.99 -21.54 -44.29
C TYR A 31 17.72 -21.39 -43.43
N ILE A 32 17.86 -21.10 -42.12
CA ILE A 32 16.70 -20.88 -41.25
C ILE A 32 15.96 -19.59 -41.63
N ALA A 33 16.67 -18.56 -42.11
CA ALA A 33 16.08 -17.31 -42.55
C ALA A 33 15.20 -17.45 -43.80
N SER A 34 15.60 -18.30 -44.75
CA SER A 34 14.90 -18.56 -46.02
C SER A 34 13.68 -19.49 -45.89
N LYS A 35 13.55 -20.22 -44.78
CA LYS A 35 12.41 -21.09 -44.53
C LYS A 35 11.11 -20.31 -44.27
N SER A 36 9.99 -20.98 -44.57
CA SER A 36 8.65 -20.55 -44.17
C SER A 36 8.58 -20.25 -42.67
N PHE A 37 7.74 -19.28 -42.28
CA PHE A 37 7.53 -18.93 -40.88
C PHE A 37 7.21 -20.14 -40.00
N SER A 38 6.38 -21.07 -40.51
CA SER A 38 5.99 -22.29 -39.80
C SER A 38 7.19 -23.22 -39.57
N ASP A 39 7.95 -23.50 -40.63
CA ASP A 39 9.11 -24.40 -40.57
C ASP A 39 10.23 -23.83 -39.71
N ARG A 40 10.48 -22.51 -39.83
CA ARG A 40 11.44 -21.82 -38.98
C ARG A 40 11.07 -21.93 -37.50
N ASN A 41 9.82 -21.68 -37.14
CA ASN A 41 9.39 -21.76 -35.75
C ASN A 41 9.51 -23.20 -35.23
N ARG A 42 9.20 -24.20 -36.06
CA ARG A 42 9.36 -25.62 -35.71
C ARG A 42 10.83 -26.00 -35.47
N ILE A 43 11.74 -25.60 -36.36
CA ILE A 43 13.18 -25.88 -36.22
C ILE A 43 13.74 -25.20 -34.96
N VAL A 44 13.49 -23.90 -34.81
CA VAL A 44 14.10 -23.13 -33.71
C VAL A 44 13.48 -23.48 -32.35
N SER A 45 12.20 -23.87 -32.29
CA SER A 45 11.61 -24.38 -31.04
C SER A 45 12.21 -25.71 -30.60
N ALA A 46 12.53 -26.60 -31.55
CA ALA A 46 13.24 -27.85 -31.25
C ALA A 46 14.66 -27.59 -30.76
N GLU A 47 15.40 -26.68 -31.42
CA GLU A 47 16.74 -26.26 -30.97
C GLU A 47 16.70 -25.64 -29.57
N TRP A 48 15.73 -24.76 -29.30
CA TRP A 48 15.56 -24.17 -27.99
C TRP A 48 15.25 -25.21 -26.91
N ALA A 49 14.43 -26.22 -27.21
CA ALA A 49 14.15 -27.30 -26.27
C ALA A 49 15.43 -28.09 -25.92
N ALA A 50 16.30 -28.33 -26.91
CA ALA A 50 17.55 -29.07 -26.77
C ALA A 50 18.69 -28.30 -26.07
N LEU A 51 18.64 -26.97 -25.99
CA LEU A 51 19.65 -26.17 -25.29
C LEU A 51 19.74 -26.52 -23.80
N SER A 52 20.96 -26.45 -23.26
CA SER A 52 21.22 -26.60 -21.84
C SER A 52 20.63 -25.45 -21.02
N ALA A 53 20.52 -25.65 -19.70
CA ALA A 53 20.05 -24.60 -18.80
C ALA A 53 20.98 -23.37 -18.79
N GLU A 54 22.29 -23.58 -18.90
CA GLU A 54 23.31 -22.52 -18.93
C GLU A 54 23.19 -21.65 -20.19
N GLU A 55 23.00 -22.27 -21.36
CA GLU A 55 22.82 -21.53 -22.61
C GLU A 55 21.49 -20.76 -22.62
N LYS A 56 20.42 -21.37 -22.09
CA LYS A 56 19.13 -20.67 -21.89
C LYS A 56 19.27 -19.49 -20.94
N GLN A 57 20.11 -19.62 -19.90
CA GLN A 57 20.31 -18.59 -18.89
C GLN A 57 20.83 -17.28 -19.50
N VAL A 58 21.77 -17.35 -20.45
CA VAL A 58 22.28 -16.17 -21.17
C VAL A 58 21.16 -15.38 -21.83
N TYR A 59 20.19 -16.06 -22.45
CA TYR A 59 19.04 -15.41 -23.09
C TYR A 59 18.01 -14.91 -22.08
N THR A 60 17.85 -15.58 -20.93
CA THR A 60 16.96 -15.10 -19.87
C THR A 60 17.50 -13.83 -19.21
N ASP A 61 18.82 -13.74 -19.04
CA ASP A 61 19.48 -12.58 -18.46
C ASP A 61 19.39 -11.37 -19.41
N GLN A 62 19.67 -11.57 -20.70
CA GLN A 62 19.47 -10.54 -21.73
C GLN A 62 18.00 -10.08 -21.84
N ALA A 63 17.05 -11.00 -21.69
CA ALA A 63 15.63 -10.66 -21.65
C ALA A 63 15.25 -9.90 -20.36
N ALA A 64 15.89 -10.19 -19.23
CA ALA A 64 15.71 -9.46 -17.98
C ALA A 64 16.22 -8.03 -18.09
N GLU A 65 17.45 -7.85 -18.60
CA GLU A 65 18.04 -6.52 -18.84
C GLU A 65 17.19 -5.67 -19.79
N GLY A 66 16.69 -6.28 -20.88
CA GLY A 66 15.78 -5.62 -21.81
C GLY A 66 14.47 -5.19 -21.15
N ARG A 67 13.93 -6.00 -20.22
CA ARG A 67 12.73 -5.64 -19.42
C ARG A 67 13.00 -4.46 -18.49
N GLU A 68 14.15 -4.42 -17.84
CA GLU A 68 14.52 -3.32 -16.96
C GLU A 68 14.72 -2.01 -17.73
N SER A 69 15.44 -2.08 -18.85
CA SER A 69 15.64 -0.92 -19.74
C SER A 69 14.31 -0.39 -20.28
N TYR A 70 13.42 -1.28 -20.71
CA TYR A 70 12.07 -0.90 -21.12
C TYR A 70 11.27 -0.25 -20.00
N LYS A 71 11.37 -0.76 -18.76
CA LYS A 71 10.66 -0.21 -17.61
C LYS A 71 11.08 1.24 -17.35
N LYS A 72 12.38 1.56 -17.47
CA LYS A 72 12.92 2.93 -17.33
C LYS A 72 12.41 3.84 -18.45
N LEU A 73 12.61 3.44 -19.72
CA LEU A 73 12.16 4.21 -20.89
C LEU A 73 10.65 4.44 -20.90
N PHE A 74 9.86 3.45 -20.47
CA PHE A 74 8.42 3.57 -20.41
C PHE A 74 7.96 4.50 -19.27
N ALA A 75 8.70 4.55 -18.15
CA ALA A 75 8.43 5.50 -17.08
C ALA A 75 8.67 6.94 -17.54
N GLU A 76 9.76 7.20 -18.28
CA GLU A 76 10.05 8.50 -18.90
C GLU A 76 9.04 8.87 -19.99
N TYR A 77 8.65 7.91 -20.82
CA TYR A 77 7.62 8.15 -21.84
C TYR A 77 6.28 8.57 -21.22
N LYS A 78 5.90 8.04 -20.04
CA LYS A 78 4.68 8.45 -19.34
C LYS A 78 4.68 9.90 -18.87
N THR A 79 5.84 10.51 -18.64
CA THR A 79 5.93 11.91 -18.22
C THR A 79 5.92 12.88 -19.42
N THR A 80 6.17 12.37 -20.63
CA THR A 80 6.24 13.16 -21.86
C THR A 80 4.85 13.58 -22.36
N ASP A 81 4.75 14.74 -23.01
CA ASP A 81 3.47 15.25 -23.55
C ASP A 81 2.88 14.36 -24.66
N ASN A 82 3.71 13.58 -25.34
CA ASN A 82 3.26 12.55 -26.30
C ASN A 82 2.31 11.53 -25.66
N TYR A 83 2.59 11.09 -24.43
CA TYR A 83 1.73 10.14 -23.72
C TYR A 83 0.39 10.77 -23.31
N LYS A 84 0.39 12.05 -22.91
CA LYS A 84 -0.82 12.81 -22.60
C LYS A 84 -1.72 12.98 -23.84
N ASN A 85 -1.11 13.33 -24.98
CA ASN A 85 -1.81 13.48 -26.26
C ASN A 85 -2.40 12.14 -26.76
N TRP A 86 -1.67 11.03 -26.57
CA TRP A 86 -2.15 9.69 -26.89
C TRP A 86 -3.33 9.27 -26.01
N LEU A 87 -3.28 9.54 -24.69
CA LEU A 87 -4.40 9.28 -23.78
C LEU A 87 -5.65 10.10 -24.16
N ALA A 88 -5.49 11.39 -24.46
CA ALA A 88 -6.59 12.25 -24.90
C ALA A 88 -7.22 11.74 -26.21
N SER A 89 -6.39 11.35 -27.19
CA SER A 89 -6.84 10.79 -28.47
C SER A 89 -7.62 9.48 -28.29
N ASN A 90 -7.17 8.59 -27.40
CA ASN A 90 -7.85 7.33 -27.11
C ASN A 90 -9.19 7.52 -26.38
N GLN A 91 -9.31 8.51 -25.49
CA GLN A 91 -10.57 8.82 -24.83
C GLN A 91 -11.63 9.32 -25.82
N ILE A 92 -11.23 10.15 -26.79
CA ILE A 92 -12.12 10.67 -27.85
C ILE A 92 -12.65 9.54 -28.75
N VAL A 93 -11.79 8.58 -29.12
CA VAL A 93 -12.20 7.43 -29.94
C VAL A 93 -13.19 6.53 -29.22
N ASN A 94 -13.01 6.30 -27.92
CA ASN A 94 -13.95 5.52 -27.11
C ASN A 94 -15.30 6.24 -26.95
N ALA A 95 -15.32 7.56 -26.71
CA ALA A 95 -16.55 8.35 -26.58
C ALA A 95 -17.38 8.41 -27.88
N ASN A 96 -16.74 8.39 -29.04
CA ASN A 96 -17.41 8.36 -30.34
C ASN A 96 -17.96 6.98 -30.70
N SER A 97 -17.33 5.90 -30.22
CA SER A 97 -17.83 4.53 -30.42
C SER A 97 -19.13 4.24 -29.64
N SER A 98 -19.34 4.89 -28.49
CA SER A 98 -20.58 4.82 -27.70
C SER A 98 -21.74 5.64 -28.28
N LYS A 99 -21.49 6.67 -29.10
CA LYS A 99 -22.55 7.52 -29.70
C LYS A 99 -23.12 7.01 -31.02
N ALA A 100 -22.48 6.02 -31.65
CA ALA A 100 -22.98 5.41 -32.90
C ALA A 100 -24.11 4.38 -32.70
N SER A 101 -24.43 4.00 -31.45
CA SER A 101 -25.47 3.01 -31.11
C SER A 101 -26.90 3.59 -31.06
N CYS A 102 -27.07 4.91 -31.05
CA CYS A 102 -28.38 5.56 -30.87
C CYS A 102 -28.65 6.59 -31.97
N LYS A 103 -28.90 6.14 -33.21
CA LYS A 103 -29.58 6.94 -34.25
C LYS A 103 -29.92 6.08 -35.47
N ARG A 104 -30.97 5.27 -35.39
CA ARG A 104 -31.73 4.81 -36.58
C ARG A 104 -33.23 4.75 -36.27
N SER A 105 -33.87 5.92 -36.28
CA SER A 105 -35.28 6.08 -36.61
C SER A 105 -35.42 7.38 -37.39
N GLY A 106 -35.65 7.29 -38.70
CA GLY A 106 -35.72 8.46 -39.56
C GLY A 106 -35.68 8.09 -41.04
N LYS A 107 -36.87 7.93 -41.60
CA LYS A 107 -37.19 7.57 -42.98
C LYS A 107 -36.88 8.77 -43.90
N LEU A 108 -35.98 8.66 -44.88
CA LEU A 108 -36.06 9.49 -46.08
C LEU A 108 -35.40 8.82 -47.31
N LYS A 109 -36.17 8.86 -48.39
CA LYS A 109 -35.93 8.30 -49.72
C LYS A 109 -35.04 9.26 -50.51
N ARG A 110 -33.94 8.81 -51.14
CA ARG A 110 -33.44 9.39 -52.40
C ARG A 110 -32.43 8.51 -53.13
N GLN A 111 -32.43 8.70 -54.44
CA GLN A 111 -31.96 7.85 -55.53
C GLN A 111 -30.43 7.84 -55.76
N ILE A 112 -29.94 6.70 -56.25
CA ILE A 112 -28.90 6.40 -57.27
C ILE A 112 -27.74 7.42 -57.48
N SER A 113 -26.49 6.96 -57.32
CA SER A 113 -25.46 6.82 -58.39
C SER A 113 -24.05 6.55 -57.79
N HIS A 114 -23.28 5.67 -58.43
CA HIS A 114 -21.84 5.42 -58.16
C HIS A 114 -20.97 6.48 -58.85
N PRO A 115 -19.72 6.77 -58.38
CA PRO A 115 -18.57 6.07 -58.95
C PRO A 115 -17.42 5.75 -57.97
N ARG A 116 -16.89 4.53 -58.15
CA ARG A 116 -15.49 4.06 -58.20
C ARG A 116 -14.38 4.94 -57.57
N ASN A 117 -13.64 4.37 -56.62
CA ASN A 117 -12.17 4.39 -56.66
C ASN A 117 -11.59 3.18 -55.90
N SER A 118 -10.63 2.53 -56.55
CA SER A 118 -9.95 1.31 -56.14
C SER A 118 -8.84 1.56 -55.12
N ASP A 119 -8.51 0.47 -54.42
CA ASP A 119 -7.26 0.24 -53.68
C ASP A 119 -7.19 0.75 -52.24
N THR A 120 -8.18 0.37 -51.45
CA THR A 120 -7.96 0.12 -50.02
C THR A 120 -7.92 -1.38 -49.77
N ASN A 121 -6.81 -1.81 -49.15
CA ASN A 121 -6.64 -2.99 -48.31
C ASN A 121 -7.77 -4.01 -48.41
N SER A 122 -7.43 -5.24 -48.81
CA SER A 122 -8.24 -6.45 -48.64
C SER A 122 -8.76 -6.56 -47.21
N ASP A 123 -9.83 -5.83 -46.94
CA ASP A 123 -10.67 -5.90 -45.77
C ASP A 123 -11.27 -7.29 -45.88
N CYS A 124 -10.87 -8.20 -44.98
CA CYS A 124 -11.27 -9.59 -44.96
C CYS A 124 -12.79 -9.71 -44.93
N LYS A 125 -13.40 -9.62 -46.10
CA LYS A 125 -14.82 -9.82 -46.33
C LYS A 125 -15.00 -11.33 -46.40
N ILE A 126 -14.92 -11.96 -45.22
CA ILE A 126 -15.23 -13.38 -45.09
C ILE A 126 -16.71 -13.52 -45.47
N SER A 127 -16.97 -14.13 -46.62
CA SER A 127 -18.32 -14.32 -47.12
C SER A 127 -19.14 -15.12 -46.11
N ILE A 128 -20.38 -14.66 -45.87
CA ILE A 128 -21.32 -15.33 -44.98
C ILE A 128 -21.50 -16.79 -45.41
N PHE A 129 -21.57 -17.70 -44.44
CA PHE A 129 -21.68 -19.16 -44.63
C PHE A 129 -20.49 -19.88 -45.29
N THR A 130 -19.32 -19.25 -45.35
CA THR A 130 -18.06 -19.97 -45.68
C THR A 130 -17.54 -20.76 -44.48
N HIS A 131 -16.72 -21.79 -44.73
CA HIS A 131 -16.04 -22.54 -43.67
C HIS A 131 -15.20 -21.61 -42.76
N GLU A 132 -14.55 -20.59 -43.35
CA GLU A 132 -13.80 -19.57 -42.62
C GLU A 132 -14.71 -18.71 -41.71
N PHE A 133 -15.91 -18.35 -42.18
CA PHE A 133 -16.90 -17.61 -41.38
C PHE A 133 -17.41 -18.43 -40.18
N LEU A 134 -17.67 -19.72 -40.37
CA LEU A 134 -18.16 -20.61 -39.33
C LEU A 134 -17.08 -20.83 -38.26
N GLU A 135 -15.82 -21.09 -38.65
CA GLU A 135 -14.72 -21.25 -37.70
C GLU A 135 -14.40 -19.94 -36.97
N TYR A 136 -14.45 -18.80 -37.66
CA TYR A 136 -14.33 -17.49 -37.02
C TYR A 136 -15.40 -17.26 -35.95
N ASN A 137 -16.66 -17.57 -36.24
CA ASN A 137 -17.74 -17.45 -35.25
C ASN A 137 -17.53 -18.41 -34.08
N ARG A 138 -17.15 -19.66 -34.35
CA ARG A 138 -16.85 -20.65 -33.30
C ARG A 138 -15.75 -20.18 -32.37
N LEU A 139 -14.63 -19.71 -32.91
CA LEU A 139 -13.51 -19.16 -32.13
C LEU A 139 -13.92 -17.89 -31.37
N ARG A 140 -14.69 -17.00 -32.01
CA ARG A 140 -15.23 -15.81 -31.35
C ARG A 140 -16.11 -16.17 -30.16
N GLU A 141 -16.99 -17.16 -30.29
CA GLU A 141 -17.84 -17.64 -29.19
C GLU A 141 -17.01 -18.28 -28.07
N VAL A 142 -15.99 -19.07 -28.39
CA VAL A 142 -15.06 -19.62 -27.39
C VAL A 142 -14.36 -18.49 -26.62
N ILE A 143 -13.83 -17.49 -27.33
CA ILE A 143 -13.16 -16.33 -26.71
C ILE A 143 -14.14 -15.55 -25.84
N LEU A 144 -15.37 -15.31 -26.30
CA LEU A 144 -16.38 -14.60 -25.51
C LEU A 144 -16.74 -15.38 -24.24
N ARG A 145 -16.85 -16.71 -24.31
CA ARG A 145 -17.08 -17.56 -23.13
C ARG A 145 -15.92 -17.49 -22.14
N GLN A 146 -14.68 -17.55 -22.63
CA GLN A 146 -13.48 -17.40 -21.80
C GLN A 146 -13.44 -16.02 -21.13
N LEU A 147 -13.71 -14.95 -21.87
CA LEU A 147 -13.74 -13.59 -21.33
C LEU A 147 -14.82 -13.40 -20.27
N LYS A 148 -16.02 -13.93 -20.50
CA LYS A 148 -17.10 -13.91 -19.50
C LYS A 148 -16.71 -14.64 -18.22
N ARG A 149 -16.05 -15.81 -18.35
CA ARG A 149 -15.53 -16.57 -17.20
C ARG A 149 -14.50 -15.75 -16.43
N HIS A 150 -13.52 -15.16 -17.11
CA HIS A 150 -12.49 -14.33 -16.47
C HIS A 150 -13.09 -13.08 -15.82
N ALA A 151 -14.07 -12.43 -16.43
CA ALA A 151 -14.76 -11.30 -15.84
C ALA A 151 -15.47 -11.69 -14.53
N SER A 152 -16.17 -12.83 -14.54
CA SER A 152 -16.83 -13.37 -13.34
C SER A 152 -15.83 -13.72 -12.23
N GLN A 153 -14.66 -14.26 -12.56
CA GLN A 153 -13.61 -14.56 -11.58
C GLN A 153 -13.05 -13.29 -10.94
N LEU A 154 -12.76 -12.26 -11.75
CA LEU A 154 -12.28 -10.98 -11.23
C LEU A 154 -13.31 -10.28 -10.36
N GLU A 155 -14.59 -10.39 -10.70
CA GLU A 155 -15.70 -9.87 -9.89
C GLU A 155 -15.77 -10.57 -8.52
N GLU A 156 -15.62 -11.89 -8.49
CA GLU A 156 -15.56 -12.68 -7.26
C GLU A 156 -14.33 -12.31 -6.41
N GLU A 157 -13.15 -12.22 -7.00
CA GLU A 157 -11.93 -11.80 -6.31
C GLU A 157 -12.06 -10.39 -5.71
N THR A 158 -12.67 -9.46 -6.46
CA THR A 158 -12.92 -8.08 -6.00
C THR A 158 -13.89 -8.07 -4.81
N ALA A 159 -14.93 -8.89 -4.85
CA ALA A 159 -15.89 -9.03 -3.76
C ALA A 159 -15.23 -9.60 -2.49
N LEU A 160 -14.40 -10.64 -2.64
CA LEU A 160 -13.63 -11.23 -1.53
C LEU A 160 -12.66 -10.21 -0.91
N LEU A 161 -11.93 -9.47 -1.75
CA LEU A 161 -11.02 -8.43 -1.27
C LEU A 161 -11.76 -7.32 -0.54
N SER A 162 -12.89 -6.85 -1.08
CA SER A 162 -13.73 -5.84 -0.42
C SER A 162 -14.17 -6.29 0.97
N LYS A 163 -14.57 -7.56 1.12
CA LYS A 163 -14.94 -8.14 2.41
C LYS A 163 -13.75 -8.22 3.38
N HIS A 164 -12.57 -8.54 2.89
CA HIS A 164 -11.36 -8.54 3.72
C HIS A 164 -11.02 -7.13 4.22
N VAL A 165 -11.10 -6.13 3.35
CA VAL A 165 -10.91 -4.72 3.72
C VAL A 165 -11.91 -4.31 4.80
N GLU A 166 -13.19 -4.65 4.65
CA GLU A 166 -14.21 -4.37 5.66
C GLU A 166 -13.88 -5.02 7.01
N ASN A 167 -13.45 -6.27 7.02
CA ASN A 167 -13.03 -6.96 8.24
C ASN A 167 -11.83 -6.27 8.92
N LEU A 168 -10.84 -5.83 8.14
CA LEU A 168 -9.68 -5.09 8.66
C LEU A 168 -10.09 -3.74 9.25
N VAL A 169 -10.96 -2.99 8.55
CA VAL A 169 -11.50 -1.71 9.07
C VAL A 169 -12.25 -1.93 10.38
N ASN A 170 -13.05 -2.99 10.47
CA ASN A 170 -13.75 -3.34 11.71
C ASN A 170 -12.79 -3.69 12.85
N ALA A 171 -11.70 -4.41 12.55
CA ALA A 171 -10.66 -4.72 13.54
C ALA A 171 -9.91 -3.45 13.98
N GLU A 172 -9.57 -2.55 13.05
CA GLU A 172 -8.95 -1.25 13.35
C GLU A 172 -9.86 -0.41 14.26
N ASN A 173 -11.15 -0.34 13.98
CA ASN A 173 -12.09 0.40 14.81
C ASN A 173 -12.16 -0.14 16.24
N ARG A 174 -12.12 -1.48 16.41
CA ARG A 174 -12.10 -2.12 17.74
C ARG A 174 -10.84 -1.80 18.52
N THR A 175 -9.67 -1.91 17.90
CA THR A 175 -8.40 -1.61 18.57
C THR A 175 -8.28 -0.12 18.88
N LYS A 176 -8.74 0.75 17.98
CA LYS A 176 -8.80 2.19 18.19
C LYS A 176 -9.70 2.56 19.37
N TYR A 177 -10.86 1.90 19.49
CA TYR A 177 -11.74 2.07 20.64
C TYR A 177 -11.03 1.68 21.94
N GLN A 178 -10.42 0.49 21.99
CA GLN A 178 -9.66 0.03 23.17
C GLN A 178 -8.53 0.99 23.53
N ILE A 179 -7.77 1.48 22.56
CA ILE A 179 -6.69 2.45 22.77
C ILE A 179 -7.22 3.76 23.35
N ASN A 180 -8.37 4.25 22.87
CA ASN A 180 -8.96 5.47 23.41
C ASN A 180 -9.41 5.27 24.86
N THR A 181 -10.08 4.15 25.15
CA THR A 181 -10.50 3.83 26.53
C THR A 181 -9.30 3.73 27.48
N THR A 182 -8.22 3.04 27.09
CA THR A 182 -7.02 2.94 27.94
C THR A 182 -6.31 4.27 28.11
N LYS A 183 -6.29 5.11 27.06
CA LYS A 183 -5.77 6.49 27.16
C LYS A 183 -6.60 7.33 28.13
N GLU A 184 -7.92 7.28 28.04
CA GLU A 184 -8.81 8.00 28.97
C GLU A 184 -8.56 7.56 30.42
N LEU A 185 -8.48 6.25 30.66
CA LEU A 185 -8.14 5.71 31.98
C LEU A 185 -6.77 6.21 32.46
N LEU A 186 -5.72 6.10 31.63
CA LEU A 186 -4.38 6.60 31.97
C LEU A 186 -4.39 8.10 32.28
N THR A 187 -5.13 8.90 31.51
CA THR A 187 -5.23 10.35 31.81
C THR A 187 -5.93 10.62 33.14
N SER A 188 -6.95 9.83 33.49
CA SER A 188 -7.61 9.94 34.79
C SER A 188 -6.67 9.56 35.94
N GLU A 189 -5.90 8.47 35.81
CA GLU A 189 -4.89 8.05 36.79
C GLU A 189 -3.78 9.08 36.95
N GLN A 190 -3.26 9.63 35.84
CA GLN A 190 -2.26 10.69 35.87
C GLN A 190 -2.78 11.96 36.56
N ASN A 191 -4.07 12.29 36.39
CA ASN A 191 -4.68 13.41 37.08
C ASN A 191 -4.80 13.16 38.59
N LEU A 192 -5.17 11.94 38.99
CA LEU A 192 -5.20 11.53 40.40
C LEU A 192 -3.80 11.59 41.03
N LEU A 193 -2.77 11.12 40.32
CA LEU A 193 -1.39 11.15 40.79
C LEU A 193 -0.89 12.59 40.93
N LYS A 194 -1.15 13.45 39.94
CA LYS A 194 -0.84 14.90 40.03
C LYS A 194 -1.54 15.55 41.21
N GLN A 195 -2.79 15.21 41.46
CA GLN A 195 -3.53 15.72 42.62
C GLN A 195 -2.89 15.23 43.92
N LEU A 196 -2.55 13.94 44.03
CA LEU A 196 -1.87 13.39 45.20
C LEU A 196 -0.53 14.08 45.46
N CYS A 197 0.30 14.28 44.42
CA CYS A 197 1.57 14.98 44.55
C CYS A 197 1.39 16.41 45.07
N LYS A 198 0.35 17.12 44.62
CA LYS A 198 0.02 18.46 45.13
C LYS A 198 -0.39 18.42 46.60
N GLU A 199 -1.29 17.50 46.95
CA GLU A 199 -1.76 17.33 48.34
C GLU A 199 -0.61 16.96 49.29
N LEU A 200 0.31 16.07 48.87
CA LEU A 200 1.51 15.70 49.63
C LEU A 200 2.51 16.86 49.74
N THR A 201 2.71 17.63 48.67
CA THR A 201 3.56 18.83 48.69
C THR A 201 3.07 19.84 49.72
N ILE A 202 1.74 20.03 49.81
CA ILE A 202 1.10 20.90 50.81
C ILE A 202 1.24 20.30 52.22
N ALA A 203 0.99 19.00 52.38
CA ALA A 203 1.03 18.34 53.69
C ALA A 203 2.43 18.27 54.31
N LEU A 204 3.47 18.19 53.48
CA LEU A 204 4.85 17.99 53.90
C LEU A 204 5.72 19.25 53.71
N SER A 205 5.14 20.41 53.39
CA SER A 205 5.86 21.66 53.14
C SER A 205 6.76 22.11 54.30
N ASP A 206 6.35 21.76 55.52
CA ASP A 206 7.03 22.16 56.77
C ASP A 206 8.20 21.23 57.13
N ILE A 207 8.39 20.14 56.36
CA ILE A 207 9.41 19.13 56.60
C ILE A 207 10.63 19.45 55.75
N THR A 208 11.78 19.47 56.41
CA THR A 208 13.06 19.82 55.82
C THR A 208 14.02 18.65 55.96
N LEU A 209 14.58 18.18 54.85
CA LEU A 209 15.55 17.09 54.85
C LEU A 209 16.99 17.63 54.91
N PRO A 210 17.87 17.02 55.73
CA PRO A 210 19.30 17.31 55.69
C PRO A 210 19.91 16.83 54.36
N ASN A 211 20.53 17.74 53.62
CA ASN A 211 21.24 17.39 52.40
C ASN A 211 22.59 16.75 52.74
N ASN A 212 22.81 15.52 52.30
CA ASN A 212 24.12 14.87 52.25
C ASN A 212 24.51 14.85 50.77
N THR A 213 24.97 16.00 50.28
CA THR A 213 25.81 16.08 49.09
C THR A 213 27.13 16.62 49.57
N SER A 214 28.21 15.88 49.31
CA SER A 214 29.57 16.15 49.78
C SER A 214 30.24 17.39 49.15
N ASP A 215 29.46 18.38 48.72
CA ASP A 215 29.97 19.61 48.10
C ASP A 215 29.73 20.82 49.01
N THR A 216 30.85 21.25 49.59
CA THR A 216 31.03 22.48 50.38
C THR A 216 30.72 23.72 49.52
N CYS A 217 29.46 24.18 49.46
CA CYS A 217 29.17 25.62 49.29
C CYS A 217 27.71 26.04 49.53
N LEU A 218 26.73 25.14 49.56
CA LEU A 218 25.34 25.51 49.89
C LEU A 218 24.72 24.44 50.80
N LYS A 219 24.53 24.74 52.09
CA LYS A 219 23.68 23.95 53.00
C LYS A 219 22.21 24.14 52.56
N GLY A 220 21.84 23.55 51.43
CA GLY A 220 20.52 23.65 50.85
C GLY A 220 19.58 22.65 51.51
N VAL A 221 18.68 23.15 52.36
CA VAL A 221 17.55 22.37 52.87
C VAL A 221 16.70 21.88 51.70
N GLU A 222 16.56 20.57 51.52
CA GLU A 222 15.68 20.02 50.47
C GLU A 222 14.23 20.14 50.94
N ARG A 223 13.43 20.88 50.18
CA ARG A 223 11.98 21.02 50.37
C ARG A 223 11.25 20.25 49.28
N ILE A 224 10.12 19.66 49.64
CA ILE A 224 9.27 18.93 48.69
C ILE A 224 8.74 19.87 47.59
N THR A 225 8.81 19.43 46.34
CA THR A 225 8.21 20.08 45.17
C THR A 225 7.34 19.08 44.43
N GLU A 226 6.33 19.56 43.69
CA GLU A 226 5.34 18.69 43.02
C GLU A 226 5.97 17.64 42.07
N THR A 227 7.15 17.93 41.52
CA THR A 227 7.90 17.03 40.61
C THR A 227 8.95 16.17 41.31
N SER A 228 9.26 16.45 42.58
CA SER A 228 10.28 15.75 43.38
C SER A 228 9.69 14.93 44.53
N VAL A 229 8.36 14.81 44.61
CA VAL A 229 7.65 14.09 45.70
C VAL A 229 8.20 12.67 45.88
N GLU A 230 8.39 11.93 44.80
CA GLU A 230 8.83 10.53 44.85
C GLU A 230 10.29 10.38 45.31
N SER A 231 11.19 11.25 44.83
CA SER A 231 12.59 11.31 45.27
C SER A 231 12.69 11.70 46.75
N PHE A 232 11.89 12.69 47.19
CA PHE A 232 11.80 13.14 48.57
C PHE A 232 11.31 12.03 49.51
N LEU A 233 10.26 11.30 49.12
CA LEU A 233 9.73 10.17 49.90
C LEU A 233 10.72 8.99 49.98
N SER A 234 11.40 8.66 48.88
CA SER A 234 12.43 7.62 48.85
C SER A 234 13.62 7.97 49.76
N ARG A 235 13.98 9.26 49.81
CA ARG A 235 15.03 9.75 50.70
C ARG A 235 14.60 9.73 52.17
N LEU A 236 13.34 10.10 52.46
CA LEU A 236 12.74 9.93 53.78
C LEU A 236 12.78 8.47 54.25
N GLU A 237 12.46 7.52 53.36
CA GLU A 237 12.52 6.09 53.66
C GLU A 237 13.95 5.62 53.96
N SER A 238 14.93 6.02 53.13
CA SER A 238 16.33 5.74 53.39
C SER A 238 16.80 6.26 54.75
N LEU A 239 16.46 7.51 55.11
CA LEU A 239 16.82 8.11 56.40
C LEU A 239 16.16 7.42 57.60
N LYS A 240 14.97 6.83 57.40
CA LYS A 240 14.30 6.00 58.42
C LYS A 240 15.06 4.70 58.70
N THR A 241 15.65 4.08 57.67
CA THR A 241 16.40 2.81 57.82
C THR A 241 17.75 2.98 58.51
N THR A 242 18.37 4.17 58.43
CA THR A 242 19.69 4.47 59.01
C THR A 242 19.65 4.76 60.53
N SER A 243 18.52 4.54 61.21
CA SER A 243 18.33 4.59 62.68
C SER A 243 18.61 5.93 63.40
N SER A 244 18.97 7.01 62.70
CA SER A 244 19.44 8.27 63.34
C SER A 244 18.38 9.38 63.46
N HIS A 245 17.13 9.19 63.03
CA HIS A 245 16.15 10.28 62.88
C HIS A 245 14.71 9.94 63.35
N SER A 246 14.58 9.33 64.54
CA SER A 246 13.27 9.00 65.14
C SER A 246 12.35 10.24 65.24
N GLU A 247 12.88 11.41 65.63
CA GLU A 247 12.10 12.65 65.74
C GLU A 247 11.58 13.20 64.41
N LEU A 248 12.34 13.06 63.31
CA LEU A 248 11.87 13.45 61.98
C LEU A 248 10.74 12.53 61.52
N SER A 249 10.86 11.22 61.78
CA SER A 249 9.79 10.27 61.46
C SER A 249 8.49 10.57 62.23
N ALA A 250 8.60 10.97 63.50
CA ALA A 250 7.45 11.39 64.32
C ALA A 250 6.80 12.67 63.77
N LYS A 251 7.60 13.66 63.37
CA LYS A 251 7.10 14.90 62.72
C LYS A 251 6.40 14.63 61.40
N VAL A 252 6.95 13.75 60.55
CA VAL A 252 6.32 13.33 59.29
C VAL A 252 4.97 12.69 59.55
N ILE A 253 4.91 11.74 60.48
CA ILE A 253 3.66 11.05 60.84
C ILE A 253 2.62 12.05 61.38
N GLN A 254 3.04 13.02 62.19
CA GLN A 254 2.15 14.05 62.73
C GLN A 254 1.64 15.01 61.65
N SER A 255 2.50 15.44 60.72
CA SER A 255 2.09 16.27 59.58
C SER A 255 1.11 15.56 58.67
N ILE A 256 1.32 14.27 58.37
CA ILE A 256 0.38 13.47 57.57
C ILE A 256 -0.95 13.29 58.31
N ARG A 257 -0.93 12.94 59.61
CA ARG A 257 -2.18 12.82 60.41
C ARG A 257 -2.97 14.12 60.46
N SER A 258 -2.29 15.25 60.68
CA SER A 258 -2.89 16.59 60.64
C SER A 258 -3.48 16.92 59.27
N ALA A 259 -2.76 16.58 58.18
CA ALA A 259 -3.23 16.79 56.82
C ALA A 259 -4.46 15.92 56.48
N CYS A 260 -4.52 14.67 56.94
CA CYS A 260 -5.70 13.81 56.82
C CYS A 260 -6.90 14.39 57.60
N GLN A 261 -6.68 14.82 58.85
CA GLN A 261 -7.74 15.39 59.69
C GLN A 261 -8.30 16.71 59.12
N LYS A 262 -7.45 17.52 58.48
CA LYS A 262 -7.84 18.76 57.77
C LYS A 262 -8.41 18.51 56.37
N LYS A 263 -8.56 17.25 55.93
CA LYS A 263 -8.99 16.86 54.57
C LYS A 263 -8.15 17.49 53.45
N ILE A 264 -6.86 17.69 53.72
CA ILE A 264 -5.89 18.18 52.73
C ILE A 264 -5.51 17.05 51.78
N ILE A 265 -5.30 15.84 52.31
CA ILE A 265 -5.13 14.63 51.50
C ILE A 265 -6.49 13.95 51.34
N LYS A 266 -7.18 14.20 50.22
CA LYS A 266 -8.56 13.77 50.00
C LYS A 266 -8.65 12.34 49.45
N LEU A 267 -7.59 11.87 48.80
CA LEU A 267 -7.52 10.53 48.19
C LEU A 267 -7.42 9.40 49.24
N LEU A 268 -6.85 9.68 50.41
CA LEU A 268 -6.75 8.74 51.54
C LEU A 268 -7.99 8.74 52.45
N THR A 269 -8.93 9.68 52.24
CA THR A 269 -10.16 9.81 53.05
C THR A 269 -11.36 9.05 52.51
N TYR A 270 -11.17 8.12 51.57
CA TYR A 270 -12.19 7.10 51.28
C TYR A 270 -12.20 6.05 52.40
N GLU A 271 -12.62 6.48 53.59
CA GLU A 271 -13.15 5.57 54.61
C GLU A 271 -14.48 5.01 54.08
N THR A 272 -14.46 3.73 53.78
CA THR A 272 -15.49 2.74 54.12
C THR A 272 -16.89 3.31 54.39
N HIS A 273 -17.76 3.23 53.39
CA HIS A 273 -19.20 3.11 53.60
C HIS A 273 -19.67 1.78 53.03
#